data_AF-A0A316V555-F1
#
_entry.id   AF-A0A316V555-F1
#
_cell.length_a   1.000
_cell.length_b   1.000
_cell.length_c   1.000
_cell.angle_alpha   90.00
_cell.angle_beta   90.00
_cell.angle_gamma   90.00
#
_symmetry.space_group_name_H-M   'P 1'
#
loop_
_entity.id
_entity.type
_entity.pdbx_description
1 polymer ?
#
loop_
_entity_poly.entity_id
_entity_poly.type
_entity_poly.pdbx_seq_one_letter_code
_entity_poly.pdbx_strand_id
1 'polypeptide(L)' 'PLKYRKRSRGPAPNNCDCCGVRDTPEWRRGPNGARTLCNACGLYFSKFLR' A
#
# COMPACT_ATOMS: atom_id res chain seq x y z
N PRO A 1 17.11 -23.31 9.15
CA PRO A 1 15.95 -22.40 9.35
C PRO A 1 16.09 -21.11 8.53
N LEU A 2 15.42 -21.05 7.38
CA LEU A 2 15.41 -19.86 6.51
C LEU A 2 14.72 -18.71 7.26
N LYS A 3 15.51 -17.85 7.89
CA LYS A 3 15.04 -16.61 8.51
C LYS A 3 14.35 -15.81 7.41
N TYR A 4 13.02 -15.76 7.44
CA TYR A 4 12.20 -14.90 6.59
C TYR A 4 12.67 -13.47 6.80
N ARG A 5 13.62 -13.05 5.97
CA ARG A 5 14.23 -11.72 5.98
C ARG A 5 13.11 -10.81 5.48
N LYS A 6 12.30 -10.29 6.41
CA LYS A 6 11.30 -9.25 6.16
C LYS A 6 12.04 -8.14 5.44
N ARG A 7 11.96 -8.12 4.10
CA ARG A 7 12.50 -7.04 3.26
C ARG A 7 12.02 -5.77 3.92
N SER A 8 12.96 -4.94 4.36
CA SER A 8 12.71 -3.67 5.02
C SER A 8 11.87 -2.84 4.07
N ARG A 9 10.55 -3.02 4.16
CA ARG A 9 9.56 -2.21 3.49
C ARG A 9 9.79 -0.86 4.15
N GLY A 10 10.43 0.08 3.43
CA GLY A 10 10.59 1.47 3.88
C GLY A 10 9.28 2.03 4.48
N PRO A 11 9.33 3.13 5.22
CA PRO A 11 8.19 3.62 6.00
C PRO A 11 6.91 3.58 5.15
N ALA A 12 5.91 2.84 5.62
CA ALA A 12 4.59 2.88 5.02
C ALA A 12 4.06 4.31 5.17
N PRO A 13 3.31 4.83 4.20
CA PRO A 13 2.78 6.18 4.32
C PRO A 13 1.82 6.28 5.51
N ASN A 14 1.72 7.50 6.04
CA ASN A 14 0.91 7.79 7.22
C ASN A 14 -0.60 7.67 6.98
N ASN A 15 -1.02 7.72 5.71
CA ASN A 15 -2.41 7.68 5.26
C ASN A 15 -2.51 7.28 3.79
N CYS A 16 -3.64 6.70 3.41
CA CYS A 16 -4.00 6.46 2.02
C CYS A 16 -4.24 7.78 1.31
N ASP A 17 -3.70 7.91 0.10
CA ASP A 17 -3.83 9.10 -0.74
C ASP A 17 -5.29 9.32 -1.21
N CYS A 18 -6.02 8.22 -1.44
CA CYS A 18 -7.41 8.26 -1.91
C CYS A 18 -8.47 8.47 -0.80
N CYS A 19 -8.39 7.71 0.31
CA CYS A 19 -9.41 7.75 1.36
C CYS A 19 -8.92 8.26 2.72
N GLY A 20 -7.63 8.60 2.86
CA GLY A 20 -7.07 9.09 4.12
C GLY A 20 -6.91 8.04 5.23
N VAL A 21 -7.27 6.78 5.01
CA VAL A 21 -7.17 5.75 6.05
C VAL A 21 -5.72 5.53 6.46
N ARG A 22 -5.47 5.47 7.78
CA ARG A 22 -4.13 5.33 8.36
C ARG A 22 -3.82 3.89 8.79
N ASP A 23 -4.88 3.11 8.99
CA ASP A 23 -4.80 1.68 9.32
C ASP A 23 -5.29 0.85 8.13
N THR A 24 -4.45 -0.06 7.64
CA THR A 24 -4.79 -0.96 6.55
C THR A 24 -3.94 -2.22 6.67
N PRO A 25 -4.51 -3.41 6.42
CA PRO A 25 -3.76 -4.67 6.52
C PRO A 25 -2.64 -4.76 5.46
N GLU A 26 -2.82 -4.08 4.33
CA GLU A 26 -1.82 -4.02 3.26
C GLU A 26 -1.82 -2.65 2.59
N TRP A 27 -0.61 -2.15 2.29
CA TRP A 27 -0.39 -0.94 1.50
C TRP A 27 -0.05 -1.31 0.06
N ARG A 28 -0.83 -0.79 -0.87
CA ARG A 28 -0.72 -1.04 -2.31
C ARG A 28 -0.13 0.15 -3.06
N ARG A 29 0.37 -0.12 -4.25
CA ARG A 29 0.95 0.89 -5.15
C ARG A 29 -0.19 1.70 -5.77
N GLY A 30 -0.10 3.02 -5.66
CA GLY A 30 -1.01 3.96 -6.30
C GLY A 30 -0.34 4.77 -7.40
N PRO A 31 -1.02 5.80 -7.91
CA PRO A 31 -0.49 6.66 -8.97
C PRO A 31 0.79 7.38 -8.53
N ASN A 32 0.84 7.83 -7.26
CA ASN A 32 1.98 8.54 -6.68
C ASN A 32 3.16 7.63 -6.28
N GLY A 33 3.11 6.32 -6.58
CA GLY A 33 4.21 5.39 -6.32
C GLY A 33 3.89 4.27 -5.35
N ALA A 34 4.94 3.61 -4.85
CA ALA A 34 4.81 2.41 -4.02
C ALA A 34 4.16 2.71 -2.67
N ARG A 35 3.19 1.87 -2.29
CA ARG A 35 2.51 1.86 -0.98
C ARG A 35 1.63 3.07 -0.66
N THR A 36 1.25 3.90 -1.63
CA THR A 36 0.46 5.13 -1.39
C THR A 36 -1.04 4.91 -1.16
N LEU A 37 -1.56 3.71 -1.43
CA LEU A 37 -2.98 3.40 -1.27
C LEU A 37 -3.20 2.28 -0.26
N CYS A 38 -4.34 2.31 0.43
CA CYS A 38 -4.77 1.18 1.24
C CYS A 38 -5.17 -0.02 0.37
N ASN A 39 -5.47 -1.15 1.01
CA ASN A 39 -5.81 -2.36 0.29
C ASN A 39 -7.03 -2.17 -0.63
N ALA A 40 -8.10 -1.54 -0.14
CA ALA A 40 -9.32 -1.28 -0.91
C ALA A 40 -9.08 -0.32 -2.09
N CYS A 41 -8.53 0.87 -1.82
CA CYS A 41 -8.26 1.87 -2.86
C CYS A 41 -7.24 1.38 -3.89
N GLY A 42 -6.22 0.64 -3.45
CA GLY A 42 -5.21 0.09 -4.36
C GLY A 42 -5.75 -1.04 -5.23
N LEU A 43 -6.67 -1.86 -4.72
CA LEU A 43 -7.40 -2.84 -5.55
C LEU A 43 -8.29 -2.15 -6.57
N TYR A 44 -9.02 -1.11 -6.16
CA TYR A 44 -9.84 -0.33 -7.08
C TYR A 44 -8.99 0.33 -8.16
N PHE A 45 -7.91 1.01 -7.77
CA PHE A 45 -6.97 1.63 -8.69
C PHE A 45 -6.38 0.61 -9.68
N SER A 46 -5.97 -0.57 -9.19
CA SER A 46 -5.37 -1.61 -10.03
C SER A 46 -6.35 -2.31 -10.97
N LYS A 47 -7.66 -2.30 -10.65
CA LYS A 47 -8.69 -2.95 -11.46
C LYS A 47 -9.42 -2.00 -12.41
N PHE A 48 -9.52 -0.72 -12.06
CA PHE A 48 -10.41 0.22 -12.75
C PHE A 48 -9.72 1.49 -13.26
N LEU A 49 -8.59 1.94 -12.68
CA LEU A 49 -7.89 3.14 -13.13
C LEU A 49 -6.59 2.86 -13.87
N ARG A 50 -5.93 1.74 -13.59
CA ARG A 50 -4.73 1.27 -14.29
C ARG A 50 -5.12 0.37 -15.45
#